data_AF-A0A921BEB1-F1
#
_entry.id   AF-A0A921BEB1-F1
#
_cell.length_a   1.000
_cell.length_b   1.000
_cell.length_c   1.000
_cell.angle_alpha   90.00
_cell.angle_beta   90.00
_cell.angle_gamma   90.00
#
_symmetry.space_group_name_H-M   'P 1'
#
loop_
_entity.id
_entity.type
_entity.pdbx_description
1 polymer ?
#
loop_
_entity_poly.entity_id
_entity_poly.type
_entity_poly.pdbx_seq_one_letter_code
_entity_poly.pdbx_strand_id
1 'polypeptide(L)'
;MGLTVFGQDNEDLRVYEINPDNPNQYRHLGRWEDMTVIEDEIAVKGQESVTVELKYTRHGPVLYEDEENHVAYALEAAWLDYGSAPYLASLRMDQAQTWEEFRDACSYSRIPSENMVWADRTGTIGSQRPLASPPFAHSTVD
;
A
#
# COMPACT_ATOMS: atom_id res chain seq x y z
N MET A 1 24.21 3.65 8.10
CA MET A 1 22.80 3.41 8.49
C MET A 1 22.55 1.91 8.49
N GLY A 2 21.64 1.44 9.36
CA GLY A 2 21.00 0.13 9.24
C GLY A 2 19.49 0.27 9.34
N LEU A 3 18.75 -0.71 8.82
CA LEU A 3 17.29 -0.77 8.91
C LEU A 3 16.81 -2.15 9.34
N THR A 4 15.69 -2.21 10.04
CA THR A 4 14.92 -3.44 10.27
C THR A 4 13.43 -3.15 10.11
N VAL A 5 12.71 -4.02 9.40
CA VAL A 5 11.26 -3.90 9.25
C VAL A 5 10.59 -4.22 10.59
N PHE A 6 9.59 -3.42 10.97
CA PHE A 6 8.69 -3.77 12.08
C PHE A 6 7.27 -3.97 11.56
N GLY A 7 6.56 -4.94 12.14
CA GLY A 7 5.23 -5.37 11.71
C GLY A 7 4.12 -4.41 12.11
N GLN A 8 4.23 -3.15 11.70
CA GLN A 8 3.09 -2.25 11.74
C GLN A 8 2.10 -2.65 10.64
N ASP A 9 0.82 -2.52 10.96
CA ASP A 9 -0.25 -2.70 10.01
C ASP A 9 -0.30 -1.52 9.02
N ASN A 10 -0.28 -1.82 7.73
CA ASN A 10 -0.34 -0.83 6.65
C ASN A 10 -1.38 -1.20 5.59
N GLU A 11 -2.17 -2.24 5.83
CA GLU A 11 -3.03 -2.88 4.84
C GLU A 11 -4.36 -3.28 5.49
N ASP A 12 -5.45 -2.69 5.02
CA ASP A 12 -6.80 -3.07 5.42
C ASP A 12 -7.49 -3.84 4.29
N LEU A 13 -8.31 -4.84 4.66
CA LEU A 13 -9.19 -5.54 3.72
C LEU A 13 -10.58 -4.91 3.73
N ARG A 14 -10.98 -4.33 2.60
CA ARG A 14 -12.32 -3.77 2.40
C ARG A 14 -13.24 -4.82 1.81
N VAL A 15 -14.44 -4.94 2.37
CA VAL A 15 -15.49 -5.82 1.89
C VAL A 15 -16.57 -4.99 1.21
N TYR A 16 -16.91 -5.32 -0.03
CA TYR A 16 -17.92 -4.62 -0.81
C TYR A 16 -19.06 -5.56 -1.21
N GLU A 17 -20.29 -5.06 -1.10
CA GLU A 17 -21.43 -5.63 -1.82
C GLU A 17 -21.24 -5.40 -3.32
N ILE A 18 -21.48 -6.45 -4.12
CA ILE A 18 -21.42 -6.41 -5.59
C ILE A 18 -22.83 -6.32 -6.16
N ASN A 19 -23.00 -5.53 -7.21
CA ASN A 19 -24.29 -5.38 -7.87
C ASN A 19 -24.70 -6.72 -8.52
N PRO A 20 -25.83 -7.35 -8.11
CA PRO A 20 -26.27 -8.61 -8.69
C PRO A 20 -26.58 -8.52 -10.20
N ASP A 21 -26.93 -7.32 -10.68
CA ASP A 21 -27.23 -7.07 -12.10
C ASP A 21 -25.97 -6.72 -12.92
N ASN A 22 -24.87 -6.35 -12.26
CA ASN A 22 -23.60 -6.01 -12.90
C ASN A 22 -22.39 -6.32 -11.99
N PRO A 23 -21.68 -7.45 -12.19
CA PRO A 23 -20.60 -7.88 -11.29
C PRO A 23 -19.39 -6.94 -11.28
N ASN A 24 -19.29 -6.00 -12.23
CA ASN A 24 -18.24 -4.99 -12.26
C ASN A 24 -18.62 -3.70 -11.52
N GLN A 25 -19.68 -3.72 -10.71
CA GLN A 25 -20.08 -2.62 -9.84
C GLN A 25 -20.09 -3.04 -8.37
N TYR A 26 -19.61 -2.13 -7.52
CA TYR A 26 -19.54 -2.33 -6.08
C TYR A 26 -20.24 -1.19 -5.34
N ARG A 27 -20.80 -1.49 -4.16
CA ARG A 27 -21.54 -0.50 -3.38
C ARG A 27 -20.61 0.35 -2.54
N HIS A 28 -20.71 1.66 -2.67
CA HIS A 28 -19.97 2.62 -1.85
C HIS A 28 -20.87 3.80 -1.50
N LEU A 29 -20.97 4.13 -0.20
CA LEU A 29 -21.79 5.26 0.30
C LEU A 29 -23.22 5.26 -0.27
N GLY A 30 -23.85 4.08 -0.34
CA GLY A 30 -25.23 3.91 -0.80
C GLY A 30 -25.45 3.92 -2.32
N ARG A 31 -24.40 4.06 -3.14
CA ARG A 31 -24.47 4.01 -4.61
C ARG A 31 -23.63 2.88 -5.19
N TRP A 32 -23.98 2.45 -6.40
CA TRP A 32 -23.15 1.56 -7.22
C TRP A 32 -22.08 2.39 -7.93
N GLU A 33 -20.82 1.99 -7.77
CA GLU A 33 -19.68 2.55 -8.50
C GLU A 33 -19.07 1.46 -9.39
N ASP A 34 -18.64 1.82 -10.60
CA ASP A 34 -17.94 0.91 -11.50
C ASP A 34 -16.52 0.63 -10.98
N MET A 35 -16.10 -0.63 -11.06
CA MET A 35 -14.71 -1.00 -10.91
C MET A 35 -13.92 -0.51 -12.12
N THR A 36 -12.66 -0.14 -11.89
CA THR A 36 -11.70 -0.02 -12.99
C THR A 36 -11.26 -1.44 -13.37
N VAL A 37 -11.46 -1.82 -14.63
CA VAL A 37 -11.02 -3.13 -15.16
C VAL A 37 -9.91 -2.89 -16.17
N ILE A 38 -8.78 -3.57 -15.98
CA ILE A 38 -7.64 -3.56 -16.89
C ILE A 38 -7.46 -4.98 -17.41
N GLU A 39 -7.56 -5.15 -18.72
CA GLU A 39 -7.18 -6.42 -19.37
C GLU A 39 -5.66 -6.47 -19.52
N ASP A 40 -5.06 -7.58 -19.13
CA ASP A 40 -3.64 -7.85 -19.31
C ASP A 40 -3.43 -9.22 -19.97
N GLU A 41 -2.30 -9.40 -20.65
CA GLU A 41 -1.97 -10.62 -21.37
C GLU A 41 -0.71 -11.26 -20.78
N ILE A 42 -0.87 -12.46 -20.22
CA ILE A 42 0.22 -13.25 -19.65
C ILE A 42 0.76 -14.20 -20.71
N ALA A 43 1.95 -13.91 -21.22
CA ALA A 43 2.65 -14.80 -22.15
C ALA A 43 3.06 -16.11 -21.46
N VAL A 44 2.62 -17.25 -22.02
CA VAL A 44 2.93 -18.59 -21.49
C VAL A 44 3.91 -19.32 -22.41
N LYS A 45 5.05 -19.74 -21.87
CA LYS A 45 6.09 -20.40 -22.67
C LYS A 45 5.57 -21.69 -23.30
N GLY A 46 5.56 -21.74 -24.64
CA GLY A 46 5.15 -22.91 -25.41
C GLY A 46 3.63 -23.12 -25.50
N GLN A 47 2.84 -22.11 -25.11
CA GLN A 47 1.38 -22.11 -25.20
C GLN A 47 0.92 -20.74 -25.75
N GLU A 48 -0.39 -20.62 -25.98
CA GLU A 48 -1.01 -19.32 -26.24
C GLU A 48 -0.99 -18.48 -24.95
N SER A 49 -0.93 -17.16 -25.11
CA SER A 49 -1.05 -16.25 -23.98
C SER A 49 -2.42 -16.35 -23.31
N VAL A 50 -2.48 -16.02 -22.02
CA VAL A 50 -3.72 -16.00 -21.24
C VAL A 50 -4.09 -14.56 -20.94
N THR A 51 -5.27 -14.13 -21.37
CA THR A 51 -5.84 -12.84 -20.97
C THR A 51 -6.40 -12.94 -19.55
N VAL A 52 -6.09 -11.94 -18.71
CA VAL A 52 -6.62 -11.81 -17.35
C VAL A 52 -7.21 -10.42 -17.15
N GLU A 53 -8.21 -10.32 -16.29
CA GLU A 53 -8.79 -9.05 -15.85
C GLU A 53 -8.24 -8.66 -14.48
N LEU A 54 -7.73 -7.44 -14.35
CA LEU A 54 -7.32 -6.83 -13.11
C LEU A 54 -8.36 -5.80 -12.71
N LYS A 55 -9.07 -6.04 -11.61
CA LYS A 55 -10.14 -5.16 -11.13
C LYS A 55 -9.69 -4.31 -9.95
N TYR A 56 -10.08 -3.05 -9.95
CA TYR A 56 -9.75 -2.09 -8.91
C TYR A 56 -11.00 -1.34 -8.47
N THR A 57 -11.18 -1.28 -7.15
CA THR A 57 -12.07 -0.29 -6.53
C THR A 57 -11.32 1.02 -6.35
N ARG A 58 -12.01 2.05 -5.83
CA ARG A 58 -11.34 3.30 -5.46
C ARG A 58 -10.29 3.15 -4.35
N HIS A 59 -10.38 2.11 -3.52
CA HIS A 59 -9.46 1.89 -2.40
C HIS A 59 -8.29 0.97 -2.77
N GLY A 60 -8.39 0.25 -3.89
CA GLY A 60 -7.31 -0.58 -4.39
C GLY A 60 -7.78 -1.84 -5.12
N PRO A 61 -6.86 -2.77 -5.41
CA PRO A 61 -7.13 -3.96 -6.20
C PRO A 61 -8.10 -4.89 -5.50
N VAL A 62 -8.98 -5.51 -6.28
CA VAL A 62 -9.83 -6.62 -5.82
C VAL A 62 -8.96 -7.88 -5.75
N LEU A 63 -8.87 -8.48 -4.57
CA LEU A 63 -8.10 -9.70 -4.32
C LEU A 63 -8.93 -10.96 -4.52
N TYR A 64 -10.23 -10.89 -4.24
CA TYR A 64 -11.14 -12.02 -4.29
C TYR A 64 -12.58 -11.58 -4.53
N GLU A 65 -13.29 -12.34 -5.34
CA GLU A 65 -14.72 -12.18 -5.63
C GLU A 65 -15.45 -13.46 -5.19
N ASP A 66 -16.43 -13.30 -4.32
CA ASP A 66 -17.37 -14.32 -3.88
C ASP A 66 -18.69 -14.10 -4.63
N GLU A 67 -18.81 -14.76 -5.79
CA GLU A 67 -19.98 -14.65 -6.66
C GLU A 67 -21.25 -15.22 -6.01
N GLU A 68 -21.13 -16.21 -5.12
CA GLU A 68 -22.28 -16.83 -4.45
C GLU A 68 -22.94 -15.86 -3.47
N ASN A 69 -22.13 -15.10 -2.74
CA ASN A 69 -22.61 -14.14 -1.75
C ASN A 69 -22.70 -12.69 -2.27
N HIS A 70 -22.34 -12.45 -3.53
CA HIS A 70 -22.25 -11.12 -4.14
C HIS A 70 -21.35 -10.17 -3.33
N VAL A 71 -20.14 -10.62 -3.00
CA VAL A 71 -19.18 -9.86 -2.20
C VAL A 71 -17.81 -9.84 -2.88
N ALA A 72 -17.11 -8.70 -2.82
CA ALA A 72 -15.71 -8.61 -3.22
C ALA A 72 -14.83 -8.08 -2.08
N TYR A 73 -13.58 -8.55 -2.06
CA TYR A 73 -12.57 -8.17 -1.08
C TYR A 73 -11.47 -7.39 -1.78
N ALA A 74 -11.28 -6.13 -1.39
CA ALA A 74 -10.25 -5.26 -1.96
C ALA A 74 -9.19 -4.88 -0.93
N LEU A 75 -7.95 -4.80 -1.38
CA LEU A 75 -6.83 -4.35 -0.56
C LEU A 75 -6.76 -2.83 -0.55
N GLU A 76 -6.87 -2.22 0.62
CA GLU A 76 -6.51 -0.82 0.83
C GLU A 76 -5.15 -0.77 1.51
N ALA A 77 -4.13 -0.27 0.81
CA ALA A 77 -2.76 -0.28 1.30
C ALA A 77 -2.16 1.12 1.33
N ALA A 78 -1.55 1.50 2.45
CA ALA A 78 -0.96 2.84 2.62
C ALA A 78 0.21 3.08 1.64
N TRP A 79 0.84 2.02 1.14
CA TRP A 79 1.92 2.10 0.16
C TRP A 79 1.41 2.37 -1.27
N LEU A 80 0.10 2.28 -1.52
CA LEU A 80 -0.53 2.76 -2.76
C LEU A 80 -0.84 4.25 -2.74
N ASP A 81 -0.75 4.91 -1.58
CA ASP A 81 -1.07 6.33 -1.43
C ASP A 81 0.06 7.24 -1.98
N TYR A 82 -0.33 8.44 -2.40
CA TYR A 82 0.60 9.41 -2.97
C TYR A 82 1.63 9.88 -1.94
N GLY A 83 2.90 9.89 -2.37
CA GLY A 83 4.01 10.32 -1.52
C GLY A 83 4.61 9.20 -0.66
N SER A 84 4.14 7.96 -0.83
CA SER A 84 4.74 6.75 -0.27
C SER A 84 5.98 6.31 -1.07
N ALA A 85 7.02 7.16 -1.14
CA ALA A 85 8.24 6.94 -1.92
C ALA A 85 9.48 6.65 -1.04
N PRO A 86 9.59 5.47 -0.40
CA PRO A 86 10.67 5.16 0.54
C PRO A 86 12.06 5.30 -0.05
N TYR A 87 12.26 4.83 -1.30
CA TYR A 87 13.56 4.83 -1.94
C TYR A 87 14.15 6.24 -2.11
N LEU A 88 13.29 7.24 -2.35
CA LEU A 88 13.74 8.64 -2.45
C LEU A 88 14.21 9.16 -1.09
N ALA A 89 13.56 8.75 0.01
CA ALA A 89 14.00 9.08 1.36
C ALA A 89 15.32 8.38 1.70
N SER A 90 15.48 7.10 1.31
CA SER A 90 16.73 6.35 1.51
C SER A 90 17.94 7.04 0.87
N LEU A 91 17.79 7.57 -0.36
CA LEU A 91 18.87 8.33 -1.02
C LEU A 91 19.31 9.57 -0.24
N ARG A 92 18.38 10.22 0.48
CA ARG A 92 18.70 11.36 1.35
C ARG A 92 19.37 10.90 2.63
N MET A 93 18.92 9.79 3.22
CA MET A 93 19.53 9.20 4.42
C MET A 93 20.98 8.78 4.16
N ASP A 94 21.27 8.20 3.00
CA ASP A 94 22.62 7.78 2.60
C ASP A 94 23.60 8.94 2.44
N GLN A 95 23.10 10.15 2.19
CA GLN A 95 23.92 11.36 2.02
C GLN A 95 24.11 12.14 3.33
N ALA A 96 23.30 11.86 4.36
CA ALA A 96 23.39 12.55 5.65
C ALA A 96 24.79 12.40 6.28
N GLN A 97 25.36 13.51 6.73
CA GLN A 97 26.65 13.58 7.41
C GLN A 97 26.48 13.79 8.93
N THR A 98 25.29 14.18 9.37
CA THR A 98 24.96 14.45 10.76
C THR A 98 23.70 13.69 11.19
N TRP A 99 23.56 13.48 12.50
CA TRP A 99 22.34 12.88 13.07
C TRP A 99 21.09 13.71 12.75
N GLU A 100 21.21 15.03 12.73
CA GLU A 100 20.12 15.94 12.43
C GLU A 100 19.66 15.81 10.96
N GLU A 101 20.60 15.75 10.02
CA GLU A 101 20.31 15.50 8.60
C GLU A 101 19.67 14.12 8.39
N PHE A 102 20.18 13.11 9.10
CA PHE A 102 19.62 11.76 9.06
C PHE A 102 18.17 11.74 9.56
N ARG A 103 17.90 12.44 10.66
CA ARG A 103 16.56 12.51 11.27
C ARG A 103 15.57 13.23 10.39
N ASP A 104 16.00 14.30 9.72
CA ASP A 104 15.21 15.02 8.73
C ASP A 104 14.92 14.13 7.51
N ALA A 105 15.94 13.45 6.97
CA ALA A 105 15.79 12.50 5.86
C ALA A 105 14.78 11.38 6.19
N CYS A 106 14.81 10.86 7.41
CA CYS A 106 13.86 9.86 7.90
C CYS A 106 12.40 10.34 7.84
N SER A 107 12.11 11.64 7.99
CA SER A 107 10.74 12.16 7.94
C SER A 107 10.07 12.04 6.55
N TYR A 108 10.88 11.86 5.50
CA TYR A 108 10.39 11.62 4.14
C TYR A 108 10.09 10.14 3.87
N SER A 109 10.59 9.22 4.71
CA SER A 109 10.26 7.80 4.60
C SER A 109 8.95 7.56 5.33
N ARG A 110 7.86 7.46 4.58
CA ARG A 110 6.52 7.28 5.17
C ARG A 110 6.23 5.80 5.43
N ILE A 111 6.55 4.95 4.46
CA ILE A 111 6.30 3.50 4.44
C ILE A 111 7.39 2.85 3.57
N PRO A 112 7.85 1.61 3.82
CA PRO A 112 7.46 0.67 4.88
C PRO A 112 7.83 1.15 6.28
N SER A 113 7.18 0.54 7.27
CA SER A 113 7.45 0.76 8.68
C SER A 113 8.80 0.13 9.06
N GLU A 114 9.82 0.97 9.22
CA GLU A 114 11.20 0.54 9.49
C GLU A 114 11.80 1.24 10.72
N ASN A 115 12.58 0.48 11.49
CA ASN A 115 13.47 1.06 12.48
C ASN A 115 14.74 1.53 11.76
N MET A 116 14.94 2.83 11.70
CA MET A 116 16.15 3.43 11.14
C MET A 116 17.19 3.57 12.25
N VAL A 117 18.43 3.17 11.98
CA VAL A 117 19.55 3.22 12.93
C VAL A 117 20.73 4.00 12.35
N TRP A 118 21.25 4.93 13.15
CA TRP A 118 22.42 5.77 12.87
C TRP A 118 23.56 5.45 13.82
N ALA A 119 24.78 5.52 13.29
CA ALA A 119 26.01 5.56 14.07
C ALA A 119 27.06 6.37 13.30
N ASP A 120 27.84 7.21 14.01
CA ASP A 120 28.91 8.00 13.40
C ASP A 120 30.25 7.94 14.17
N ARG A 121 31.27 8.58 13.59
CA ARG A 121 32.65 8.58 14.11
C ARG A 121 32.83 9.41 15.38
N THR A 122 31.86 10.25 15.74
CA THR A 122 31.88 11.02 16.99
C THR A 122 31.39 10.18 18.18
N GLY A 123 30.85 8.98 17.91
CA GLY A 123 30.28 8.09 18.92
C GLY A 123 28.78 8.28 19.11
N THR A 124 28.12 9.11 18.29
CA THR A 124 26.66 9.27 18.33
C THR A 124 26.00 8.03 17.76
N ILE A 125 25.04 7.47 18.49
CA ILE A 125 24.20 6.35 18.07
C ILE A 125 22.75 6.76 18.30
N GLY A 126 21.91 6.58 17.29
CA GLY A 126 20.52 7.01 17.33
C GLY A 126 19.60 6.05 16.59
N SER A 127 18.32 6.07 16.93
CA SER A 127 17.28 5.38 16.18
C SER A 127 16.04 6.24 16.02
N GLN A 128 15.39 6.11 14.87
CA GLN A 128 14.14 6.76 14.57
C GLN A 128 13.20 5.77 13.90
N ARG A 129 11.92 5.86 14.25
CA ARG A 129 10.84 5.19 13.54
C ARG A 129 10.07 6.26 12.79
N PRO A 130 10.26 6.38 11.47
CA PRO A 130 9.34 7.14 10.65
C PRO A 130 7.96 6.50 10.76
N LEU A 131 6.96 7.28 11.18
CA LEU A 131 5.59 6.80 11.27
C LEU A 131 4.76 7.55 10.23
N ALA A 132 4.34 6.87 9.17
CA ALA A 132 3.07 7.21 8.55
C ALA A 132 2.04 6.30 9.18
N SER A 133 1.20 6.84 10.07
CA SER A 133 -0.09 6.19 10.31
C SER A 133 -0.86 6.27 9.00
N PRO A 134 -1.41 5.16 8.50
CA PRO A 134 -2.35 5.24 7.40
C PRO A 134 -3.45 6.24 7.77
N PRO A 135 -3.88 7.14 6.87
CA PRO A 135 -4.98 8.06 7.13
C PRO A 135 -6.34 7.35 7.20
N PHE A 136 -6.38 6.01 7.19
CA PHE A 136 -7.60 5.22 7.23
C PHE A 136 -8.35 5.56 8.51
N ALA A 137 -9.45 6.30 8.37
CA ALA A 137 -10.46 6.29 9.41
C ALA A 137 -10.93 4.83 9.53
N HIS A 138 -10.91 4.27 10.73
CA HIS A 138 -11.70 3.09 11.06
C HIS A 138 -13.19 3.45 10.86
N SER A 139 -13.63 3.48 9.61
CA SER A 139 -15.04 3.57 9.27
C SER A 139 -15.60 2.19 9.54
N THR A 140 -16.41 2.15 10.60
CA THR A 140 -17.30 1.05 10.94
C THR A 140 -18.04 0.58 9.70
N VAL A 141 -18.33 -0.73 9.66
CA VAL A 141 -19.25 -1.35 8.73
C VAL A 141 -20.52 -0.49 8.65
N ASP A 142 -20.76 0.13 7.50
CA ASP A 142 -22.02 0.80 7.13
C ASP A 142 -22.89 -0.18 6.31
#